data_AF-A0A3A0BA62-F1
#
_entry.id   AF-A0A3A0BA62-F1
#
_cell.length_a   1.000
_cell.length_b   1.000
_cell.length_c   1.000
_cell.angle_alpha   90.00
_cell.angle_beta   90.00
_cell.angle_gamma   90.00
#
_symmetry.space_group_name_H-M   'P 1'
#
loop_
_entity.id
_entity.type
_entity.pdbx_description
1 polymer ?
#
loop_
_entity_poly.entity_id
_entity_poly.type
_entity_poly.pdbx_seq_one_letter_code
_entity_poly.pdbx_strand_id
1 'polypeptide(L)'
;KPSSGIAAAYEYEPDGRELLDAIIPRFTALQVYQAILESQASEHAARMIAMRNATDNAKELVGALQLAYNKVRQQGITNDILDIVGGAEALAAN
;
A
#
# COMPACT_ATOMS: atom_id res chain seq x y z
N LYS A 1 65.79 -11.83 6.80
CA LYS A 1 65.78 -11.68 5.32
C LYS A 1 64.38 -11.18 4.95
N PRO A 2 64.23 -10.02 4.31
CA PRO A 2 62.98 -9.28 4.32
C PRO A 2 61.90 -9.91 3.44
N SER A 3 60.66 -9.70 3.87
CA SER A 3 59.39 -10.16 3.30
C SER A 3 59.11 -9.51 1.95
N SER A 4 59.15 -10.31 0.90
CA SER A 4 58.59 -9.98 -0.42
C SER A 4 57.06 -10.12 -0.37
N GLY A 5 56.39 -9.20 0.34
CA GLY A 5 54.97 -8.95 0.12
C GLY A 5 54.82 -8.28 -1.25
N ILE A 6 53.81 -8.72 -2.01
CA ILE A 6 53.48 -8.25 -3.37
C ILE A 6 53.68 -6.73 -3.45
N ALA A 7 54.71 -6.28 -4.17
CA ALA A 7 54.90 -4.87 -4.46
C ALA A 7 53.67 -4.39 -5.22
N ALA A 8 53.00 -3.37 -4.68
CA ALA A 8 51.77 -2.84 -5.26
C ALA A 8 52.02 -2.45 -6.73
N ALA A 9 51.25 -3.02 -7.65
CA ALA A 9 51.38 -2.79 -9.09
C ALA A 9 50.85 -1.39 -9.52
N TYR A 10 50.46 -0.56 -8.56
CA TYR A 10 49.92 0.79 -8.77
C TYR A 10 50.51 1.73 -7.72
N GLU A 11 51.14 2.80 -8.20
CA GLU A 11 51.46 3.97 -7.38
C GLU A 11 50.19 4.81 -7.26
N TYR A 12 49.81 5.10 -6.02
CA TYR A 12 48.67 5.97 -5.69
C TYR A 12 49.21 7.33 -5.26
N GLU A 13 48.64 8.39 -5.81
CA GLU A 13 48.88 9.76 -5.36
C GLU A 13 47.53 10.41 -5.06
N PRO A 14 47.20 10.75 -3.80
CA PRO A 14 47.98 10.64 -2.54
C PRO A 14 48.18 9.21 -2.00
N ASP A 15 48.91 9.07 -0.87
CA ASP A 15 49.17 7.76 -0.23
C ASP A 15 47.88 6.95 -0.01
N GLY A 16 47.98 5.63 -0.12
CA GLY A 16 46.82 4.74 -0.01
C GLY A 16 46.05 4.90 1.29
N ARG A 17 46.70 5.29 2.40
CA ARG A 17 46.02 5.58 3.67
C ARG A 17 45.23 6.86 3.60
N GLU A 18 45.81 7.94 3.09
CA GLU A 18 45.13 9.24 2.93
C GLU A 18 43.91 9.12 2.01
N LEU A 19 44.02 8.32 0.95
CA LEU A 19 42.92 8.02 0.06
C LEU A 19 41.78 7.28 0.78
N LEU A 20 42.11 6.25 1.57
CA LEU A 20 41.11 5.49 2.32
C LEU A 20 40.45 6.32 3.44
N ASP A 21 41.21 7.19 4.11
CA ASP A 21 40.69 8.09 5.14
C ASP A 21 39.66 9.07 4.57
N ALA A 22 39.76 9.44 3.29
CA ALA A 22 38.76 10.24 2.59
C ALA A 22 37.60 9.41 2.02
N ILE A 23 37.88 8.25 1.42
CA ILE A 23 36.88 7.44 0.71
C ILE A 23 35.94 6.74 1.68
N ILE A 24 36.46 6.13 2.76
CA ILE A 24 35.66 5.31 3.66
C ILE A 24 34.49 6.11 4.26
N PRO A 25 34.70 7.30 4.87
CA PRO A 25 33.60 8.07 5.44
C PRO A 25 32.57 8.50 4.39
N ARG A 26 33.03 8.90 3.19
CA ARG A 26 32.15 9.32 2.10
C ARG A 26 31.33 8.16 1.54
N PHE A 27 31.93 6.99 1.40
CA PHE A 27 31.24 5.78 0.95
C PHE A 27 30.19 5.34 1.98
N THR A 28 30.53 5.32 3.27
CA THR A 28 29.56 5.01 4.33
C THR A 28 28.40 6.00 4.35
N ALA A 29 28.68 7.31 4.22
CA ALA A 29 27.63 8.32 4.13
C ALA A 29 26.71 8.11 2.92
N LEU A 30 27.27 7.74 1.77
CA LEU A 30 26.51 7.43 0.56
C LEU A 30 25.62 6.20 0.75
N GLN A 31 26.13 5.13 1.38
CA GLN A 31 25.34 3.93 1.67
C GLN A 31 24.15 4.23 2.57
N VAL A 32 24.34 5.05 3.62
CA VAL A 32 23.25 5.48 4.50
C VAL A 32 22.23 6.33 3.74
N TYR A 33 22.70 7.27 2.90
CA TYR A 33 21.83 8.10 2.08
C TYR A 33 20.99 7.26 1.11
N GLN A 34 21.59 6.28 0.45
CA GLN A 34 20.88 5.35 -0.43
C GLN A 34 19.83 4.55 0.34
N ALA A 35 20.16 4.02 1.51
CA ALA A 35 19.21 3.27 2.34
C ALA A 35 17.99 4.12 2.74
N ILE A 36 18.18 5.41 3.03
CA ILE A 36 17.07 6.32 3.33
C ILE A 36 16.18 6.52 2.11
N LEU A 37 16.76 6.76 0.93
CA LEU A 37 16.00 6.93 -0.31
C LEU A 37 15.20 5.67 -0.67
N GLU A 38 15.83 4.50 -0.54
CA GLU A 38 15.16 3.21 -0.76
C GLU A 38 14.02 3.01 0.24
N SER A 39 14.24 3.32 1.53
CA SER A 39 13.19 3.22 2.55
C SER A 39 12.00 4.13 2.23
N GLN A 40 12.23 5.37 1.77
CA GLN A 40 11.16 6.30 1.39
C GLN A 40 10.39 5.80 0.16
N ALA A 41 11.11 5.30 -0.85
CA ALA A 41 10.48 4.73 -2.04
C ALA A 41 9.64 3.49 -1.69
N SER A 42 10.17 2.59 -0.85
CA SER A 42 9.45 1.42 -0.36
C SER A 42 8.22 1.80 0.46
N GLU A 43 8.32 2.82 1.32
CA GLU A 43 7.19 3.32 2.10
C GLU A 43 6.09 3.88 1.19
N HIS A 44 6.45 4.66 0.17
CA HIS A 44 5.49 5.18 -0.79
C HIS A 44 4.80 4.06 -1.59
N ALA A 45 5.56 3.05 -2.04
CA ALA A 45 5.01 1.88 -2.73
C ALA A 45 4.06 1.08 -1.83
N ALA A 46 4.47 0.79 -0.59
CA ALA A 46 3.64 0.09 0.39
C ALA A 46 2.36 0.85 0.69
N ARG A 47 2.44 2.19 0.84
CA ARG A 47 1.29 3.07 1.05
C ARG A 47 0.32 3.01 -0.13
N MET A 48 0.81 3.07 -1.37
CA MET A 48 -0.04 2.98 -2.56
C MET A 48 -0.78 1.63 -2.62
N ILE A 49 -0.11 0.52 -2.34
CA ILE A 49 -0.72 -0.81 -2.31
C ILE A 49 -1.79 -0.90 -1.21
N ALA A 50 -1.47 -0.42 0.00
CA ALA A 50 -2.42 -0.40 1.11
C ALA A 50 -3.68 0.42 0.78
N MET A 51 -3.51 1.60 0.17
CA MET A 51 -4.63 2.45 -0.24
C MET A 51 -5.45 1.85 -1.38
N ARG A 52 -4.81 1.15 -2.33
CA ARG A 52 -5.52 0.41 -3.37
C ARG A 52 -6.38 -0.69 -2.77
N ASN A 53 -5.82 -1.49 -1.86
CA ASN A 53 -6.58 -2.54 -1.17
C ASN A 53 -7.75 -1.94 -0.36
N ALA A 54 -7.53 -0.83 0.35
CA ALA A 54 -8.60 -0.15 1.07
C ALA A 54 -9.72 0.34 0.12
N THR A 55 -9.35 0.87 -1.05
CA THR A 55 -10.30 1.31 -2.08
C THR A 55 -11.10 0.15 -2.65
N ASP A 56 -10.46 -0.99 -2.91
CA ASP A 56 -11.12 -2.17 -3.45
C ASP A 56 -12.08 -2.78 -2.41
N ASN A 57 -11.67 -2.89 -1.14
CA ASN A 57 -12.55 -3.31 -0.05
C ASN A 57 -13.77 -2.38 0.12
N ALA A 58 -13.57 -1.06 -0.02
CA ALA A 58 -14.67 -0.10 0.05
C ALA A 58 -15.66 -0.29 -1.10
N LYS A 59 -15.20 -0.58 -2.32
CA LYS A 59 -16.08 -0.87 -3.46
C LYS A 59 -16.89 -2.15 -3.25
N GLU A 60 -16.27 -3.19 -2.70
CA GLU A 60 -16.97 -4.43 -2.36
C GLU A 60 -18.10 -4.17 -1.34
N LEU A 61 -17.80 -3.38 -0.30
CA LEU A 61 -18.79 -3.02 0.72
C LEU A 61 -19.94 -2.20 0.11
N VAL A 62 -19.64 -1.24 -0.77
CA VAL A 62 -20.67 -0.46 -1.47
C VAL A 62 -21.57 -1.38 -2.30
N GLY A 63 -21.00 -2.35 -3.01
CA GLY A 63 -21.78 -3.34 -3.77
C GLY A 63 -22.71 -4.16 -2.89
N ALA A 64 -22.21 -4.64 -1.75
CA ALA A 64 -23.00 -5.40 -0.78
C ALA A 64 -24.14 -4.57 -0.18
N LEU A 65 -23.85 -3.32 0.22
CA LEU A 65 -24.85 -2.41 0.76
C LEU A 65 -25.91 -2.03 -0.28
N GLN A 66 -25.53 -1.84 -1.53
CA GLN A 66 -26.47 -1.55 -2.62
C GLN A 66 -27.44 -2.73 -2.85
N LEU A 67 -26.93 -3.96 -2.81
CA LEU A 67 -27.77 -5.16 -2.90
C LEU A 67 -28.76 -5.24 -1.74
N ALA A 68 -28.27 -5.03 -0.51
CA ALA A 68 -29.11 -5.01 0.70
C ALA A 68 -30.18 -3.91 0.63
N TYR A 69 -29.81 -2.69 0.23
CA TYR A 69 -30.72 -1.58 0.04
C TYR A 69 -31.83 -1.92 -0.95
N ASN A 70 -31.48 -2.48 -2.12
CA ASN A 70 -32.45 -2.85 -3.14
C ASN A 70 -33.40 -3.93 -2.63
N LYS A 71 -32.91 -4.90 -1.85
CA LYS A 71 -33.73 -5.96 -1.26
C LYS A 71 -34.74 -5.38 -0.26
N VAL A 72 -34.29 -4.55 0.68
CA VAL A 72 -35.17 -3.89 1.66
C VAL A 72 -36.21 -3.02 0.97
N ARG A 73 -35.80 -2.25 -0.05
CA ARG A 73 -36.71 -1.43 -0.86
C ARG A 73 -37.82 -2.27 -1.50
N GLN A 74 -37.47 -3.40 -2.13
CA GLN A 74 -38.45 -4.29 -2.76
C GLN A 74 -39.40 -4.92 -1.73
N GLN A 75 -38.87 -5.36 -0.58
CA GLN A 75 -39.68 -5.88 0.52
C GLN A 75 -40.69 -4.83 1.02
N GLY A 76 -40.27 -3.57 1.15
CA GLY A 76 -41.17 -2.45 1.49
C GLY A 76 -42.31 -2.30 0.49
N ILE A 77 -41.99 -2.23 -0.81
CA ILE A 77 -43.01 -2.14 -1.88
C ILE A 77 -43.99 -3.32 -1.81
N THR A 78 -43.50 -4.55 -1.61
CA THR A 78 -44.36 -5.74 -1.49
C THR A 78 -45.28 -5.64 -0.28
N ASN A 79 -44.78 -5.21 0.88
CA ASN A 79 -45.60 -5.02 2.07
C ASN A 79 -46.69 -3.96 1.87
N ASP A 80 -46.34 -2.81 1.28
CA ASP A 80 -47.31 -1.76 0.97
C ASP A 80 -48.42 -2.28 0.03
N ILE A 81 -48.07 -3.09 -0.97
CA ILE A 81 -49.05 -3.73 -1.86
C ILE A 81 -49.94 -4.71 -1.10
N LEU A 82 -49.37 -5.53 -0.22
CA LEU A 82 -50.14 -6.49 0.59
C LEU A 82 -51.12 -5.76 1.51
N ASP A 83 -50.72 -4.65 2.11
CA ASP A 83 -51.59 -3.82 2.96
C ASP A 83 -52.74 -3.20 2.15
N ILE A 84 -52.46 -2.71 0.93
CA ILE A 84 -53.50 -2.16 0.04
C ILE A 84 -54.51 -3.24 -0.35
N VAL A 85 -54.05 -4.42 -0.77
CA VAL A 85 -54.92 -5.53 -1.18
C VAL A 85 -55.74 -6.05 0.00
N GLY A 86 -55.10 -6.28 1.16
CA GLY A 86 -55.78 -6.72 2.36
C GLY A 86 -56.84 -5.72 2.85
N GLY A 87 -56.55 -4.42 2.78
CA GLY A 87 -57.52 -3.37 3.07
C GLY A 87 -58.70 -3.33 2.10
N ALA A 88 -58.43 -3.50 0.79
CA ALA A 88 -59.47 -3.55 -0.23
C ALA A 88 -60.39 -4.78 -0.08
N GLU A 89 -59.82 -5.96 0.21
CA GLU A 89 -60.60 -7.18 0.47
C GLU A 89 -61.46 -7.07 1.73
N ALA A 90 -60.94 -6.46 2.80
CA ALA A 90 -61.71 -6.23 4.02
C ALA A 90 -62.92 -5.30 3.81
N LEU A 91 -62.82 -4.34 2.89
CA LEU A 91 -63.93 -3.48 2.49
C LEU A 91 -64.97 -4.23 1.64
N ALA A 92 -64.54 -5.18 0.82
CA ALA A 92 -65.44 -5.98 -0.03
C ALA A 92 -66.16 -7.12 0.72
N ALA A 93 -65.64 -7.54 1.87
CA ALA A 93 -66.23 -8.59 2.70
C ALA A 93 -67.33 -8.10 3.67
N ASN A 94 -67.66 -6.80 3.65
CA ASN A 94 -68.79 -6.20 4.36
C ASN A 94 -69.92 -5.85 3.38
#